data_AF-A0A158CN31-F1
#
_entry.id   AF-A0A158CN31-F1
#
_cell.length_a   1.000
_cell.length_b   1.000
_cell.length_c   1.000
_cell.angle_alpha   90.00
_cell.angle_beta   90.00
_cell.angle_gamma   90.00
#
_symmetry.space_group_name_H-M   'P 1'
#
loop_
_entity.id
_entity.type
_entity.pdbx_description
1 polymer ?
#
loop_
_entity_poly.entity_id
_entity_poly.type
_entity_poly.pdbx_seq_one_letter_code
_entity_poly.pdbx_strand_id
1 'polypeptide(L)'
;MSGKIVNLYAIRGEDGRPARAMQRYLQSEGNMVRCFAHDEAYQCFANGHDIAVHAVRLGWARTRQGAPPQYAAAEDEARRARVGVWSK
;
A
#
# COMPACT_ATOMS: atom_id res chain seq x y z
N MET A 1 0.44 -18.13 16.58
CA MET A 1 0.01 -16.71 16.47
C MET A 1 -1.34 -16.70 15.78
N SER A 2 -2.38 -16.23 16.47
CA SER A 2 -3.65 -15.90 15.82
C SER A 2 -3.48 -14.52 15.19
N GLY A 3 -3.44 -14.46 13.86
CA GLY A 3 -3.37 -13.21 13.11
C GLY A 3 -4.42 -13.24 12.01
N LYS A 4 -5.09 -12.12 11.77
CA LYS A 4 -6.01 -11.95 10.65
C LYS A 4 -5.24 -11.34 9.49
N ILE A 5 -5.35 -11.95 8.31
CA ILE A 5 -4.86 -11.34 7.07
C ILE A 5 -5.85 -10.26 6.65
N VAL A 6 -5.34 -9.04 6.41
CA VAL A 6 -6.11 -7.90 5.94
C VAL A 6 -5.62 -7.56 4.53
N ASN A 7 -6.45 -7.83 3.53
CA ASN A 7 -6.14 -7.47 2.15
C ASN A 7 -6.49 -6.00 1.91
N LEU A 8 -5.51 -5.22 1.44
CA LEU A 8 -5.72 -3.81 1.10
C LEU A 8 -6.48 -3.69 -0.23
N TYR A 9 -7.46 -2.78 -0.24
CA TYR A 9 -8.30 -2.51 -1.40
C TYR A 9 -7.48 -2.07 -2.62
N ALA A 10 -7.87 -2.57 -3.80
CA ALA A 10 -7.40 -2.14 -5.12
C ALA A 10 -5.88 -2.17 -5.39
N ILE A 11 -5.08 -2.85 -4.56
CA ILE A 11 -3.62 -2.99 -4.78
C ILE A 11 -3.16 -4.45 -4.71
N ARG A 12 -1.97 -4.70 -5.26
CA ARG A 12 -1.24 -5.96 -5.12
C ARG A 12 0.11 -5.65 -4.47
N GLY A 13 0.33 -6.24 -3.30
CA GLY A 13 1.61 -6.16 -2.59
C GLY A 13 2.71 -6.94 -3.30
N GLU A 14 3.94 -6.58 -2.98
CA GLU A 14 5.16 -7.17 -3.53
C GLU A 14 6.00 -7.74 -2.38
N ASP A 15 6.66 -8.87 -2.63
CA ASP A 15 7.49 -9.53 -1.63
C ASP A 15 8.86 -8.87 -1.46
N GLY A 16 9.60 -9.32 -0.44
CA GLY A 16 11.00 -8.94 -0.26
C GLY A 16 11.19 -7.49 0.21
N ARG A 17 11.97 -6.70 -0.53
CA ARG A 17 12.35 -5.33 -0.11
C ARG A 17 11.13 -4.40 0.03
N PRO A 18 10.18 -4.35 -0.93
CA PRO A 18 8.88 -3.70 -0.78
C PRO A 18 8.12 -4.03 0.51
N ALA A 19 7.85 -5.32 0.77
CA ALA A 19 7.15 -5.75 1.99
C ALA A 19 7.84 -5.28 3.27
N ARG A 20 9.17 -5.40 3.34
CA ARG A 20 9.94 -4.90 4.50
C ARG A 20 9.90 -3.38 4.64
N ALA A 21 9.80 -2.63 3.55
CA ALA A 21 9.66 -1.17 3.60
C ALA A 21 8.29 -0.76 4.13
N MET A 22 7.22 -1.40 3.67
CA MET A 22 5.87 -1.19 4.23
C MET A 22 5.84 -1.53 5.72
N GLN A 23 6.43 -2.65 6.14
CA GLN A 23 6.48 -3.03 7.55
C GLN A 23 7.17 -1.96 8.41
N ARG A 24 8.32 -1.43 7.96
CA ARG A 24 9.03 -0.35 8.67
C ARG A 24 8.23 0.95 8.72
N TYR A 25 7.52 1.29 7.65
CA TYR A 25 6.62 2.44 7.65
C TYR A 25 5.51 2.28 8.69
N LEU A 26 4.81 1.14 8.71
CA LEU A 26 3.76 0.92 9.71
C LEU A 26 4.30 0.98 11.14
N GLN A 27 5.53 0.49 11.37
CA GLN A 27 6.22 0.63 12.66
C GLN A 27 6.51 2.08 13.01
N SER A 28 6.98 2.90 12.05
CA SER A 28 7.23 4.33 12.29
C SER A 28 5.95 5.12 12.53
N GLU A 29 4.82 4.66 11.98
CA GLU A 29 3.50 5.23 12.23
C GLU A 29 2.85 4.74 13.54
N GLY A 30 3.60 4.06 14.43
CA GLY A 30 3.10 3.61 15.73
C GLY A 30 2.38 2.25 15.70
N ASN A 31 2.45 1.54 14.57
CA ASN A 31 1.93 0.18 14.39
C ASN A 31 0.43 0.03 14.69
N MET A 32 -0.33 1.11 14.56
CA MET A 32 -1.78 1.14 14.70
C MET A 32 -2.42 1.48 13.37
N VAL A 33 -3.35 0.64 12.92
CA VAL A 33 -4.06 0.83 11.65
C VAL A 33 -5.57 0.82 11.89
N ARG A 34 -6.28 1.74 11.25
CA ARG A 34 -7.75 1.74 11.20
C ARG A 34 -8.18 1.28 9.82
N CYS A 35 -8.92 0.18 9.77
CA CYS A 35 -9.38 -0.41 8.52
C CYS A 35 -10.90 -0.34 8.42
N PHE A 36 -11.38 0.07 7.26
CA PHE A 36 -12.79 0.12 6.90
C PHE A 36 -13.04 -0.94 5.83
N ALA A 37 -14.11 -1.71 5.99
CA ALA A 37 -14.48 -2.73 5.00
C ALA A 37 -14.85 -2.04 3.69
N HIS A 38 -14.32 -2.57 2.59
CA HIS A 38 -14.59 -2.11 1.23
C HIS A 38 -14.67 -3.33 0.33
N ASP A 39 -15.90 -3.79 0.07
CA ASP A 39 -16.20 -5.08 -0.56
C ASP A 39 -15.49 -6.25 0.17
N GLU A 40 -14.71 -7.06 -0.56
CA GLU A 40 -13.93 -8.19 -0.03
C GLU A 40 -12.54 -7.77 0.52
N ALA A 41 -12.26 -6.46 0.57
CA ALA A 41 -10.99 -5.91 1.00
C ALA A 41 -11.19 -4.81 2.06
N TYR A 42 -10.10 -4.12 2.40
CA TYR A 42 -10.12 -3.06 3.39
C TYR A 42 -9.37 -1.83 2.89
N GLN A 43 -9.94 -0.65 3.13
CA GLN A 43 -9.18 0.59 3.09
C GLN A 43 -8.63 0.84 4.48
N CYS A 44 -7.30 0.88 4.61
CA CYS A 44 -6.64 1.01 5.90
C CYS A 44 -5.80 2.28 5.97
N PHE A 45 -5.82 2.90 7.14
CA PHE A 45 -5.14 4.16 7.42
C PHE A 45 -4.18 4.00 8.60
N ALA A 46 -2.96 4.48 8.44
CA ALA A 46 -1.98 4.66 9.52
C ALA A 46 -1.84 6.17 9.78
N ASN A 47 -2.10 6.62 11.00
CA ASN A 47 -2.12 8.05 11.36
C ASN A 47 -2.96 8.95 10.41
N GLY A 48 -4.05 8.41 9.87
CA GLY A 48 -4.92 9.13 8.93
C GLY A 48 -4.45 9.11 7.47
N HIS A 49 -3.30 8.51 7.18
CA HIS A 49 -2.79 8.33 5.82
C HIS A 49 -3.22 6.99 5.25
N ASP A 50 -3.81 7.02 4.04
CA ASP A 50 -4.17 5.81 3.30
C ASP A 50 -2.91 4.99 2.98
N ILE A 51 -2.84 3.79 3.54
CA ILE A 51 -1.70 2.89 3.42
C ILE A 51 -1.53 2.42 1.97
N ALA A 52 -2.62 2.19 1.24
CA ALA A 52 -2.56 1.69 -0.13
C ALA A 52 -2.02 2.77 -1.08
N VAL A 53 -2.49 4.02 -0.94
CA VAL A 53 -1.93 5.17 -1.69
C VAL A 53 -0.44 5.32 -1.42
N HIS A 54 -0.05 5.29 -0.14
CA HIS A 54 1.35 5.47 0.25
C HIS A 54 2.25 4.35 -0.29
N ALA A 55 1.80 3.10 -0.18
CA ALA A 55 2.51 1.94 -0.69
C ALA A 55 2.72 1.99 -2.20
N VAL A 56 1.69 2.39 -2.96
CA VAL A 56 1.78 2.53 -4.41
C VAL A 56 2.72 3.67 -4.79
N ARG A 57 2.59 4.85 -4.15
CA ARG A 57 3.45 6.03 -4.39
C ARG A 57 4.93 5.74 -4.20
N LEU A 58 5.28 4.90 -3.23
CA LEU A 58 6.67 4.51 -2.94
C LEU A 58 7.13 3.27 -3.71
N GLY A 59 6.29 2.75 -4.62
CA GLY A 59 6.59 1.59 -5.45
C GLY A 59 6.70 0.28 -4.66
N TRP A 60 6.01 0.17 -3.51
CA TRP A 60 5.97 -1.05 -2.70
C TRP A 60 4.84 -1.99 -3.10
N ALA A 61 3.88 -1.47 -3.85
CA ALA A 61 2.73 -2.19 -4.37
C ALA A 61 2.39 -1.67 -5.76
N ARG A 62 1.61 -2.46 -6.51
CA ARG A 62 1.03 -2.07 -7.80
C ARG A 62 -0.47 -1.89 -7.66
N THR A 63 -1.06 -1.03 -8.48
CA THR A 63 -2.52 -0.94 -8.54
C THR A 63 -3.10 -2.18 -9.22
N ARG A 64 -4.33 -2.55 -8.84
CA ARG A 64 -5.14 -3.51 -9.60
C ARG A 64 -5.95 -2.77 -10.67
N GLN A 65 -6.44 -3.51 -11.67
CA GLN A 65 -7.36 -2.96 -12.65
C GLN A 65 -8.60 -2.37 -11.96
N GLY A 66 -9.01 -1.17 -12.38
CA GLY A 66 -10.14 -0.45 -11.79
C GLY A 66 -9.82 0.23 -10.46
N ALA A 67 -8.54 0.36 -10.09
CA ALA A 67 -8.17 1.12 -8.90
C ALA A 67 -8.65 2.59 -8.98
N PRO A 68 -9.00 3.21 -7.83
CA PRO A 68 -9.41 4.60 -7.79
C PRO A 68 -8.39 5.55 -8.46
N PRO A 69 -8.83 6.69 -9.02
CA PRO A 69 -7.94 7.62 -9.74
C PRO A 69 -6.72 8.07 -8.93
N GLN A 70 -6.86 8.26 -7.61
CA GLN A 70 -5.77 8.66 -6.74
C GLN A 70 -4.71 7.57 -6.54
N TYR A 71 -5.05 6.30 -6.74
CA TYR A 71 -4.10 5.18 -6.68
C TYR A 71 -3.33 5.08 -7.99
N ALA A 72 -4.03 5.24 -9.13
CA ALA A 72 -3.40 5.27 -10.45
C ALA A 72 -2.41 6.44 -10.56
N ALA A 73 -2.80 7.64 -10.11
CA ALA A 73 -1.91 8.80 -10.07
C ALA A 73 -0.65 8.55 -9.23
N ALA A 74 -0.80 7.93 -8.06
CA ALA A 74 0.32 7.54 -7.20
C ALA A 74 1.25 6.51 -7.88
N GLU A 75 0.71 5.57 -8.67
CA GLU A 75 1.53 4.60 -9.38
C GLU A 75 2.33 5.25 -10.51
N ASP A 76 1.70 6.19 -11.22
CA ASP A 76 2.38 6.96 -12.26
C ASP A 76 3.49 7.85 -11.69
N GLU A 77 3.28 8.44 -10.50
CA GLU A 77 4.35 9.12 -9.75
C GLU A 77 5.51 8.16 -9.44
N ALA A 78 5.21 6.96 -8.94
CA ALA A 78 6.22 5.95 -8.59
C ALA A 78 7.03 5.49 -9.82
N ARG A 79 6.36 5.31 -10.97
CA ARG A 79 6.99 4.96 -12.25
C ARG A 79 7.91 6.07 -12.73
N ARG A 80 7.45 7.33 -12.73
CA ARG A 80 8.26 8.49 -13.12
C ARG A 80 9.48 8.67 -12.22
N ALA A 81 9.32 8.44 -10.91
CA ALA A 81 10.40 8.54 -9.94
C ALA A 81 11.35 7.34 -9.91
N ARG A 82 11.02 6.25 -10.64
CA ARG A 82 11.78 4.98 -10.65
C ARG A 82 12.06 4.43 -9.24
N VAL A 83 11.03 4.42 -8.38
CA VAL A 83 11.15 3.96 -7.00
C VAL A 83 10.59 2.54 -6.81
N GLY A 84 11.07 1.86 -5.76
CA GLY A 84 10.56 0.55 -5.38
C GLY A 84 10.69 -0.48 -6.51
N VAL A 85 9.60 -1.13 -6.89
CA VAL A 85 9.58 -2.10 -7.99
C VAL A 85 9.89 -1.51 -9.37
N TRP A 86 9.83 -0.18 -9.50
CA TRP A 86 10.13 0.56 -10.74
C TRP A 86 11.59 1.03 -10.83
N SER A 87 12.44 0.67 -9.87
CA SER A 87 13.85 1.08 -9.82
C SER A 87 14.79 0.32 -10.77
N LYS A 88 14.24 -0.59 -11.58
CA LYS A 88 14.97 -1.36 -12.58
C LYS A 88 14.96 -0.66 -13.93
#